data_AF-A0A430KWK9-F1
#
_entry.id   AF-A0A430KWK9-F1
#
_cell.length_a   1.000
_cell.length_b   1.000
_cell.length_c   1.000
_cell.angle_alpha   90.00
_cell.angle_beta   90.00
_cell.angle_gamma   90.00
#
_symmetry.space_group_name_H-M   'P 1'
#
loop_
_entity.id
_entity.type
_entity.pdbx_description
1 polymer ?
#
loop_
_entity_poly.entity_id
_entity_poly.type
_entity_poly.pdbx_seq_one_letter_code
_entity_poly.pdbx_strand_id
1 'polypeptide(L)'
;MAANKRAVNLNTPATEKDRHPLMSDSDINTIMLNGAMISLSKLKRAQSFNARLYYYAEISVYLEVSLSRGAGISDATRQQLEEIHREATHYHMDANKLLNLLEE
;
A
#
# COMPACT_ATOMS: atom_id res chain seq x y z
N MET A 1 24.65 17.18 58.03
CA MET A 1 24.02 18.09 57.06
C MET A 1 24.96 18.28 55.88
N ALA A 2 24.51 17.97 54.65
CA ALA A 2 24.99 18.44 53.33
C ALA A 2 24.61 17.38 52.28
N ALA A 3 23.45 17.49 51.62
CA ALA A 3 23.16 18.30 50.43
C ALA A 3 23.03 17.39 49.19
N ASN A 4 21.81 16.88 49.02
CA ASN A 4 21.28 16.19 47.85
C ASN A 4 21.46 17.07 46.60
N LYS A 5 22.24 16.59 45.61
CA LYS A 5 22.46 17.30 44.34
C LYS A 5 21.82 16.53 43.18
N ARG A 6 20.61 17.01 42.88
CA ARG A 6 20.03 17.26 41.54
C ARG A 6 19.80 16.04 40.65
N ALA A 7 18.52 15.65 40.66
CA ALA A 7 17.83 15.02 39.55
C ALA A 7 18.22 15.70 38.23
N VAL A 8 18.74 14.90 37.31
CA VAL A 8 19.04 15.30 35.94
C VAL A 8 17.70 15.51 35.22
N ASN A 9 17.53 16.70 34.66
CA ASN A 9 16.39 17.14 33.87
C ASN A 9 16.13 16.17 32.70
N LEU A 10 15.03 15.41 32.76
CA LEU A 10 14.46 14.69 31.62
C LEU A 10 13.58 15.66 30.82
N ASN A 11 14.18 16.54 30.02
CA ASN A 11 13.39 17.33 29.07
C ASN A 11 14.23 17.82 27.88
N THR A 12 14.90 16.90 27.20
CA THR A 12 15.39 17.16 25.85
C THR A 12 14.22 16.94 24.89
N PRO A 13 13.76 17.94 24.13
CA PRO A 13 12.76 17.70 23.10
C PRO A 13 13.38 16.77 22.06
N ALA A 14 12.75 15.62 21.83
CA ALA A 14 13.19 14.65 20.82
C ALA A 14 13.37 15.39 19.48
N THR A 15 14.60 15.40 18.97
CA THR A 15 14.89 16.06 17.70
C THR A 15 14.26 15.26 16.55
N GLU A 16 13.96 15.89 15.42
CA GLU A 16 13.46 15.17 14.23
C GLU A 16 14.35 14.00 13.81
N LYS A 17 15.65 14.08 14.12
CA LYS A 17 16.63 12.99 13.93
C LYS A 17 16.47 11.82 14.90
N ASP A 18 15.82 12.00 16.04
CA ASP A 18 15.47 10.90 16.96
C ASP A 18 14.19 10.16 16.52
N ARG A 19 13.47 10.70 15.52
CA ARG A 19 12.37 10.00 14.83
C ARG A 19 12.93 9.09 13.73
N HIS A 20 13.91 8.27 14.07
CA HIS A 20 14.15 7.05 13.31
C HIS A 20 13.30 5.96 13.97
N PRO A 21 12.00 5.82 13.59
CA PRO A 21 11.29 4.61 13.95
C PRO A 21 12.16 3.46 13.47
N LEU A 22 12.38 2.48 14.34
CA LEU A 22 13.05 1.23 14.03
C LEU A 22 12.24 0.50 12.94
N MET A 23 12.31 0.97 11.69
CA MET A 23 11.76 0.30 10.51
C MET A 23 12.84 -0.66 9.98
N SER A 24 13.24 -1.62 10.80
CA SER A 24 13.78 -2.87 10.29
C SER A 24 12.75 -3.95 10.58
N ASP A 25 11.90 -4.23 9.59
CA ASP A 25 11.44 -5.60 9.22
C ASP A 25 10.29 -5.61 8.22
N SER A 26 9.77 -4.47 7.78
CA SER A 26 8.98 -4.42 6.55
C SER A 26 8.94 -3.02 5.94
N ASP A 27 9.61 -2.82 4.81
CA ASP A 27 9.48 -1.59 4.01
C ASP A 27 8.05 -1.48 3.48
N ILE A 28 7.34 -0.41 3.85
CA ILE A 28 5.97 -0.13 3.41
C ILE A 28 5.85 -0.20 1.88
N ASN A 29 6.87 0.25 1.16
CA ASN A 29 6.91 0.20 -0.30
C ASN A 29 6.84 -1.25 -0.81
N THR A 30 7.55 -2.16 -0.14
CA THR A 30 7.55 -3.59 -0.47
C THR A 30 6.21 -4.24 -0.12
N ILE A 31 5.61 -3.90 1.03
CA ILE A 31 4.29 -4.40 1.42
C ILE A 31 3.24 -4.03 0.38
N MET A 32 3.21 -2.76 0.00
CA MET A 32 2.23 -2.21 -0.93
C MET A 32 2.34 -2.87 -2.31
N LEU A 33 3.57 -2.99 -2.84
CA LEU A 33 3.80 -3.60 -4.14
C LEU A 33 3.46 -5.09 -4.13
N ASN A 34 3.90 -5.82 -3.10
CA ASN A 34 3.60 -7.25 -2.99
C ASN A 34 2.10 -7.51 -2.86
N GLY A 35 1.40 -6.72 -2.04
CA GLY A 35 -0.05 -6.78 -1.91
C GLY A 35 -0.76 -6.58 -3.25
N ALA A 36 -0.42 -5.51 -3.97
CA ALA A 36 -1.01 -5.22 -5.28
C ALA A 36 -0.72 -6.31 -6.32
N MET A 37 0.51 -6.85 -6.37
CA MET A 37 0.86 -7.96 -7.26
C MET A 37 0.11 -9.26 -6.95
N ILE A 38 -0.08 -9.57 -5.66
CA ILE A 38 -0.88 -10.73 -5.24
C ILE A 38 -2.34 -10.57 -5.68
N SER A 39 -2.94 -9.40 -5.43
CA SER A 39 -4.31 -9.11 -5.85
C SER A 39 -4.45 -9.16 -7.37
N LEU A 40 -3.48 -8.65 -8.13
CA LEU A 40 -3.46 -8.76 -9.60
C LEU A 40 -3.39 -10.24 -10.05
N SER A 41 -2.55 -11.05 -9.42
CA SER A 41 -2.48 -12.49 -9.72
C SER A 41 -3.80 -13.22 -9.42
N LYS A 42 -4.52 -12.79 -8.37
CA LYS A 42 -5.84 -13.33 -8.04
C LYS A 42 -6.92 -12.85 -9.02
N LEU A 43 -6.89 -11.57 -9.40
CA LEU A 43 -7.75 -10.99 -10.44
C LEU A 43 -7.64 -11.79 -11.75
N LYS A 44 -6.41 -12.05 -12.20
CA LYS A 44 -6.11 -12.79 -13.44
C LYS A 44 -6.59 -14.25 -13.44
N ARG A 45 -6.91 -14.82 -12.28
CA ARG A 45 -7.42 -16.20 -12.16
C ARG A 45 -8.91 -16.27 -11.85
N ALA A 46 -9.52 -15.14 -11.47
CA ALA A 46 -10.90 -15.10 -11.03
C ALA A 46 -11.89 -15.28 -12.20
N GLN A 47 -12.71 -16.33 -12.09
CA GLN A 47 -13.68 -16.71 -13.13
C GLN A 47 -15.00 -15.93 -13.02
N SER A 48 -15.43 -15.58 -11.80
CA SER A 48 -16.66 -14.82 -11.60
C SER A 48 -16.42 -13.31 -11.60
N PHE A 49 -17.43 -12.57 -12.09
CA PHE A 49 -17.42 -11.11 -12.05
C PHE A 49 -17.18 -10.56 -10.64
N ASN A 50 -17.92 -11.07 -9.65
CA ASN A 50 -17.81 -10.62 -8.26
C ASN A 50 -16.39 -10.81 -7.72
N ALA A 51 -15.76 -11.96 -7.95
CA ALA A 51 -14.38 -12.19 -7.51
C ALA A 51 -13.39 -11.22 -8.19
N ARG A 52 -13.55 -10.97 -9.50
CA ARG A 52 -12.75 -9.95 -10.19
C ARG A 52 -12.97 -8.55 -9.59
N LEU A 53 -14.22 -8.19 -9.31
CA LEU A 53 -14.54 -6.88 -8.71
C LEU A 53 -13.87 -6.70 -7.35
N TYR A 54 -13.88 -7.72 -6.49
CA TYR A 54 -13.20 -7.67 -5.19
C TYR A 54 -11.70 -7.44 -5.33
N TYR A 55 -11.00 -8.21 -6.18
CA TYR A 55 -9.56 -8.04 -6.34
C TYR A 55 -9.18 -6.76 -7.07
N TYR A 56 -10.01 -6.30 -8.01
CA TYR A 56 -9.84 -5.00 -8.64
C TYR A 56 -9.94 -3.87 -7.60
N ALA A 57 -10.96 -3.89 -6.75
CA ALA A 57 -11.12 -2.91 -5.68
C ALA A 57 -9.95 -2.95 -4.69
N GLU A 58 -9.44 -4.13 -4.33
CA GLU A 58 -8.25 -4.28 -3.47
C GLU A 58 -7.02 -3.60 -4.09
N ILE A 59 -6.81 -3.74 -5.40
CA ILE A 59 -5.72 -3.05 -6.13
C ILE A 59 -5.90 -1.53 -6.09
N SER A 60 -7.13 -1.03 -6.29
CA SER A 60 -7.44 0.40 -6.20
C SER A 60 -7.13 0.97 -4.82
N VAL A 61 -7.33 0.21 -3.74
CA VAL A 61 -6.98 0.64 -2.37
C VAL A 61 -5.48 0.87 -2.23
N TYR A 62 -4.62 0.01 -2.78
CA TYR A 62 -3.17 0.24 -2.71
C TYR A 62 -2.75 1.54 -3.43
N LEU A 63 -3.33 1.81 -4.61
CA LEU A 63 -3.08 3.06 -5.32
C LEU A 63 -3.55 4.27 -4.50
N GLU A 64 -4.76 4.24 -3.95
CA GLU A 64 -5.31 5.34 -3.14
C GLU A 64 -4.44 5.64 -1.90
N VAL A 65 -4.04 4.59 -1.19
CA VAL A 65 -3.14 4.73 -0.03
C VAL A 65 -1.79 5.32 -0.45
N SER A 66 -1.29 5.00 -1.64
CA SER A 66 -0.04 5.60 -2.16
C SER A 66 -0.11 7.12 -2.39
N LEU A 67 -1.31 7.68 -2.52
CA LEU A 67 -1.53 9.13 -2.64
C LEU A 67 -1.50 9.85 -1.29
N SER A 68 -1.53 9.11 -0.18
CA SER A 68 -1.51 9.67 1.17
C SER A 68 -0.14 10.26 1.53
N ARG A 69 -0.12 11.56 1.84
CA ARG A 69 1.11 12.27 2.26
C ARG A 69 1.57 11.79 3.64
N GLY A 70 2.88 11.54 3.79
CA GLY A 70 3.50 11.22 5.08
C GLY A 70 3.56 9.72 5.43
N ALA A 71 3.08 8.83 4.56
CA ALA A 71 3.13 7.38 4.78
C ALA A 71 4.48 6.72 4.46
N GLY A 72 5.48 7.48 4.00
CA GLY A 72 6.79 6.95 3.58
C GLY A 72 6.77 6.18 2.26
N ILE A 73 5.72 6.36 1.45
CA ILE A 73 5.58 5.73 0.14
C ILE A 73 6.34 6.54 -0.90
N SER A 74 7.22 5.88 -1.65
CA SER A 74 8.07 6.48 -2.66
C SER A 74 7.30 6.74 -3.96
N ASP A 75 7.78 7.72 -4.73
CA ASP A 75 7.24 8.01 -6.06
C ASP A 75 7.38 6.82 -7.01
N ALA A 76 8.46 6.06 -6.90
CA ALA A 76 8.68 4.85 -7.67
C ALA A 76 7.62 3.78 -7.36
N THR A 77 7.30 3.57 -6.08
CA THR A 77 6.23 2.65 -5.67
C THR A 77 4.87 3.13 -6.17
N ARG A 78 4.58 4.43 -6.07
CA ARG A 78 3.34 5.02 -6.57
C ARG A 78 3.17 4.80 -8.08
N GLN A 79 4.22 5.02 -8.87
CA GLN A 79 4.20 4.76 -10.32
C GLN A 79 3.96 3.28 -10.65
N GLN A 80 4.59 2.37 -9.90
CA GLN A 80 4.36 0.94 -10.10
C GLN A 80 2.92 0.52 -9.72
N LEU A 81 2.37 1.09 -8.65
CA LEU A 81 0.97 0.85 -8.27
C LEU A 81 -0.01 1.39 -9.32
N GLU A 82 0.31 2.52 -9.96
CA GLU A 82 -0.48 3.07 -11.08
C GLU A 82 -0.45 2.12 -12.28
N GLU A 83 0.72 1.55 -12.62
CA GLU A 83 0.84 0.56 -13.69
C GLU A 83 0.04 -0.70 -13.38
N ILE A 84 0.16 -1.24 -12.17
CA ILE A 84 -0.59 -2.43 -11.72
C ILE A 84 -2.10 -2.15 -11.78
N HIS A 85 -2.54 -0.97 -11.35
CA HIS A 85 -3.94 -0.57 -11.40
C HIS A 85 -4.45 -0.44 -12.85
N ARG A 86 -3.65 0.13 -13.75
CA ARG A 86 -3.97 0.22 -15.18
C ARG A 86 -4.14 -1.18 -15.79
N GLU A 87 -3.20 -2.08 -15.54
CA GLU A 87 -3.29 -3.47 -15.99
C GLU A 87 -4.54 -4.17 -15.44
N ALA A 88 -4.81 -4.02 -14.15
CA ALA A 88 -6.00 -4.57 -13.51
C ALA A 88 -7.30 -4.05 -14.13
N THR A 89 -7.34 -2.76 -14.47
CA THR A 89 -8.48 -2.11 -15.14
C THR A 89 -8.74 -2.77 -16.49
N HIS A 90 -7.70 -2.92 -17.31
CA HIS A 90 -7.84 -3.58 -18.62
C HIS A 90 -8.34 -5.02 -18.46
N TYR A 91 -7.71 -5.80 -17.59
CA TYR A 91 -8.09 -7.19 -17.39
C TYR A 91 -9.53 -7.35 -16.90
N HIS A 92 -9.96 -6.56 -15.91
CA HIS A 92 -11.33 -6.61 -15.39
C HIS A 92 -12.35 -6.24 -16.47
N MET A 93 -12.10 -5.16 -17.21
CA MET A 93 -13.03 -4.65 -18.22
C MET A 93 -13.13 -5.58 -19.43
N ASP A 94 -12.03 -6.15 -19.89
CA ASP A 94 -12.04 -7.08 -21.03
C ASP A 94 -12.73 -8.40 -20.68
N ALA A 95 -12.49 -8.92 -19.48
CA ALA A 95 -13.22 -10.08 -18.98
C ALA A 95 -14.73 -9.80 -18.82
N ASN A 96 -15.11 -8.56 -18.49
CA ASN A 96 -16.52 -8.17 -18.39
C ASN A 96 -17.20 -8.07 -19.76
N LYS A 97 -16.52 -7.50 -20.76
CA LYS A 97 -17.02 -7.48 -22.14
C LYS A 97 -17.26 -8.90 -22.66
N LEU A 98 -16.31 -9.81 -22.43
CA LEU A 98 -16.44 -11.20 -22.84
C LEU A 98 -17.62 -11.91 -22.15
N LEU A 99 -17.82 -11.65 -20.85
CA LEU A 99 -18.95 -12.22 -20.11
C LEU A 99 -20.29 -11.77 -20.71
N ASN A 100 -20.46 -10.48 -20.97
CA ASN A 100 -21.69 -9.94 -21.55
C ASN A 100 -21.99 -10.52 -22.94
N LEU A 101 -20.96 -10.75 -23.77
CA LEU A 101 -21.13 -11.37 -25.09
C LEU A 101 -21.53 -12.85 -25.04
N LEU A 102 -21.26 -13.54 -23.93
CA LEU A 102 -21.62 -14.95 -23.72
C LEU A 102 -22.99 -15.13 -23.06
N GLU A 103 -23.52 -14.06 -22.47
CA GLU A 103 -24.85 -14.03 -21.83
C GLU A 103 -25.96 -13.56 -22.80
N GLU A 104 -25.60 -13.04 -23.98
CA GLU A 104 -26.50 -12.75 -25.12
C GLU A 104 -26.69 -13.96 -26.05
#